data_AF-A0A5J6WJ07-F1
#
_entry.id   AF-A0A5J6WJ07-F1
#
_cell.length_a   1.000
_cell.length_b   1.000
_cell.length_c   1.000
_cell.angle_alpha   90.00
_cell.angle_beta   90.00
_cell.angle_gamma   90.00
#
_symmetry.space_group_name_H-M   'P 1'
#
loop_
_entity.id
_entity.type
_entity.pdbx_description
1 polymer ?
#
loop_
_entity_poly.entity_id
_entity_poly.type
_entity_poly.pdbx_seq_one_letter_code
_entity_poly.pdbx_strand_id
1 'polypeptide(L)'
;MSIEAIDIEGTETIEIPLFENPSMTDFEISMNKFNTSINSQFMNVSTGSQRINFNGILSVEGIDSKAKKIITNSNYEINALDGELVILFTDPLYVSMLTCRGKSFRDSKSCMIRLISGEFSEKKFISRHSVTSHGREAEYKINDIIRGVILSPSTEFSHASAIDFPLFFSDDIKMNSISDAHKGLSLEAETLRQTIFNQVNDVTSYLDTKTSDYKALVKDMNTATKEKERLEKSNAQNSLILNQIQHDIAKTSEEAAKYQLLKMNAAAEIDGLKASINEHKDIVKSESREFDVLLKDVADKKIELLGLKDEIRTAKKDINLTSLDMKGHSTESQKQLTYYYRLSLAVIVFLAAVFFFIYSNAETFKVLIDANSKVSPWNILLSRLPLITATTLIIGTLSALLFYLVNHIILVNADKMNMLKASILAEQITGTLSSKGMTDEEIRDCKRNTKIELVMNVFTTKPEKVSESKQQDVLKQILEAVKITK
;
A
#
# COMPACT_ATOMS: atom_id res chain seq x y z
N MET A 1 3.49 -26.69 2.05
CA MET A 1 2.51 -25.61 2.29
C MET A 1 1.20 -26.13 1.72
N SER A 2 0.45 -26.82 2.57
CA SER A 2 -0.77 -27.51 2.18
C SER A 2 -1.88 -26.48 2.09
N ILE A 3 -2.45 -26.32 0.91
CA ILE A 3 -3.64 -25.49 0.71
C ILE A 3 -4.81 -26.32 1.26
N GLU A 4 -5.25 -26.00 2.48
CA GLU A 4 -6.52 -26.47 3.00
C GLU A 4 -7.63 -25.98 2.06
N ALA A 5 -8.34 -26.94 1.48
CA ALA A 5 -9.56 -26.69 0.74
C ALA A 5 -10.58 -26.13 1.73
N ILE A 6 -10.95 -24.86 1.57
CA ILE A 6 -12.10 -24.28 2.26
C ILE A 6 -13.32 -24.88 1.57
N ASP A 7 -13.93 -25.85 2.24
CA ASP A 7 -15.23 -26.41 1.88
C ASP A 7 -16.27 -25.30 2.09
N ILE A 8 -16.79 -24.74 0.99
CA ILE A 8 -17.89 -23.77 1.06
C ILE A 8 -19.18 -24.58 1.10
N GLU A 9 -19.49 -25.14 2.27
CA GLU A 9 -20.83 -25.65 2.60
C GLU A 9 -21.81 -24.47 2.62
N GLY A 10 -22.43 -24.18 1.47
CA GLY A 10 -23.34 -23.05 1.37
C GLY A 10 -23.88 -22.79 -0.02
N THR A 11 -24.17 -23.82 -0.81
CA THR A 11 -25.04 -23.64 -1.99
C THR A 11 -26.48 -23.53 -1.49
N GLU A 12 -26.89 -22.32 -1.11
CA GLU A 12 -28.32 -22.00 -1.06
C GLU A 12 -28.88 -22.28 -2.45
N THR A 13 -29.70 -23.33 -2.55
CA THR A 13 -30.53 -23.55 -3.73
C THR A 13 -31.41 -22.34 -3.90
N ILE A 14 -31.15 -21.56 -4.95
CA ILE A 14 -31.99 -20.43 -5.32
C ILE A 14 -33.35 -21.00 -5.71
N GLU A 15 -34.30 -20.95 -4.79
CA GLU A 15 -35.70 -21.24 -5.08
C GLU A 15 -36.19 -20.16 -6.05
N ILE A 16 -36.25 -20.53 -7.33
CA ILE A 16 -36.92 -19.72 -8.34
C ILE A 16 -38.39 -19.69 -7.93
N PRO A 17 -38.99 -18.51 -7.72
CA PRO A 17 -40.40 -18.42 -7.38
C PRO A 17 -41.19 -19.22 -8.41
N LEU A 18 -42.03 -20.14 -7.93
CA LEU A 18 -42.94 -20.91 -8.77
C LEU A 18 -43.95 -19.93 -9.37
N PHE A 19 -43.68 -19.51 -10.61
CA PHE A 19 -44.65 -18.75 -11.39
C PHE A 19 -45.81 -19.68 -11.72
N GLU A 20 -47.03 -19.29 -11.33
CA GLU A 20 -48.23 -20.06 -11.64
C GLU A 20 -48.31 -20.25 -13.16
N ASN A 21 -48.41 -21.49 -13.62
CA ASN A 21 -48.52 -21.75 -15.05
C ASN A 21 -49.76 -21.02 -15.58
N PRO A 22 -49.66 -20.28 -16.70
CA PRO A 22 -50.80 -19.60 -17.28
C PRO A 22 -51.86 -20.66 -17.59
N SER A 23 -53.08 -20.46 -17.06
CA SER A 23 -54.19 -21.41 -17.26
C SER A 23 -54.45 -21.56 -18.75
N MET A 24 -54.02 -22.67 -19.33
CA MET A 24 -54.28 -23.02 -20.73
C MET A 24 -55.74 -23.42 -20.98
N THR A 25 -56.51 -23.60 -19.91
CA THR A 25 -57.87 -24.15 -19.93
C THR A 25 -58.79 -23.37 -20.87
N ASP A 26 -58.81 -22.05 -20.80
CA ASP A 26 -59.74 -21.22 -21.60
C ASP A 26 -59.37 -21.20 -23.09
N PHE A 27 -58.06 -21.21 -23.39
CA PHE A 27 -57.55 -21.35 -24.75
C PHE A 27 -57.89 -22.72 -25.33
N GLU A 28 -57.67 -23.80 -24.57
CA GLU A 28 -58.00 -25.18 -24.99
C GLU A 28 -59.50 -25.35 -25.24
N ILE A 29 -60.35 -24.80 -24.39
CA ILE A 29 -61.81 -24.79 -24.58
C ILE A 29 -62.16 -24.08 -25.88
N SER A 30 -61.60 -22.89 -26.13
CA SER A 30 -61.87 -22.11 -27.34
C SER A 30 -61.32 -22.79 -28.61
N MET A 31 -60.16 -23.43 -28.53
CA MET A 31 -59.57 -24.20 -29.63
C MET A 31 -60.42 -25.42 -29.97
N ASN A 32 -60.89 -26.15 -28.95
CA ASN A 32 -61.80 -27.27 -29.13
C ASN A 32 -63.15 -26.83 -29.72
N LYS A 33 -63.68 -25.69 -29.30
CA LYS A 33 -64.90 -25.10 -29.88
C LYS A 33 -64.71 -24.78 -31.36
N PHE A 34 -63.61 -24.12 -31.72
CA PHE A 34 -63.28 -23.82 -33.12
C PHE A 34 -63.12 -25.09 -33.97
N ASN A 35 -62.36 -26.07 -33.48
CA ASN A 35 -62.20 -27.35 -34.15
C ASN A 35 -63.53 -28.09 -34.32
N THR A 36 -64.40 -28.07 -33.31
CA THR A 36 -65.74 -28.67 -33.38
C THR A 36 -66.62 -27.95 -34.40
N SER A 37 -66.58 -26.61 -34.44
CA SER A 37 -67.31 -25.80 -35.42
C SER A 37 -66.87 -26.08 -36.86
N ILE A 38 -65.57 -26.34 -37.10
CA ILE A 38 -65.05 -26.75 -38.41
C ILE A 38 -65.40 -28.21 -38.72
N ASN A 39 -65.13 -29.12 -37.79
CA ASN A 39 -65.31 -30.56 -37.99
C ASN A 39 -66.78 -30.92 -38.22
N SER A 40 -67.71 -30.19 -37.60
CA SER A 40 -69.15 -30.37 -37.83
C SER A 40 -69.60 -30.04 -39.26
N GLN A 41 -68.77 -29.38 -40.06
CA GLN A 41 -69.06 -29.09 -41.47
C GLN A 41 -68.65 -30.21 -42.42
N PHE A 42 -67.78 -31.11 -41.97
CA PHE A 42 -67.38 -32.26 -42.77
C PHE A 42 -68.51 -33.29 -42.80
N MET A 43 -68.91 -33.66 -44.00
CA MET A 43 -69.78 -34.80 -44.26
C MET A 43 -68.96 -36.01 -44.71
N ASN A 44 -69.43 -37.20 -44.33
CA ASN A 44 -68.85 -38.45 -44.81
C ASN A 44 -69.52 -38.86 -46.13
N VAL A 45 -68.77 -38.76 -47.23
CA VAL A 45 -69.18 -39.19 -48.56
C VAL A 45 -68.73 -40.63 -48.76
N SER A 46 -69.66 -41.58 -48.59
CA SER A 46 -69.40 -43.01 -48.82
C SER A 46 -69.77 -43.44 -50.24
N THR A 47 -69.37 -44.65 -50.63
CA THR A 47 -69.56 -45.28 -51.95
C THR A 47 -70.97 -45.17 -52.53
N GLY A 48 -72.01 -45.14 -51.68
CA GLY A 48 -73.42 -45.04 -52.07
C GLY A 48 -74.04 -43.65 -51.92
N SER A 49 -73.22 -42.62 -51.63
CA SER A 49 -73.71 -41.27 -51.45
C SER A 49 -74.22 -40.67 -52.76
N GLN A 50 -75.32 -39.91 -52.71
CA GLN A 50 -75.85 -39.14 -53.84
C GLN A 50 -74.87 -38.06 -54.35
N ARG A 51 -73.80 -37.78 -53.58
CA ARG A 51 -72.72 -36.86 -53.97
C ARG A 51 -71.69 -37.49 -54.89
N ILE A 52 -71.80 -38.79 -55.18
CA ILE A 52 -70.96 -39.48 -56.14
C ILE A 52 -71.76 -39.64 -57.43
N ASN A 53 -71.27 -39.04 -58.51
CA ASN A 53 -71.86 -39.13 -59.85
C ASN A 53 -71.37 -40.38 -60.60
N PHE A 54 -70.13 -40.81 -60.37
CA PHE A 54 -69.55 -42.01 -60.96
C PHE A 54 -68.57 -42.67 -59.98
N ASN A 55 -68.62 -43.99 -59.87
CA ASN A 55 -67.67 -44.79 -59.09
C ASN A 55 -67.53 -46.18 -59.71
N GLY A 56 -66.45 -46.37 -60.46
CA GLY A 56 -66.18 -47.62 -61.14
C GLY A 56 -65.01 -47.52 -62.10
N ILE A 57 -64.76 -48.62 -62.81
CA ILE A 57 -63.78 -48.64 -63.90
C ILE A 57 -64.37 -47.82 -65.06
N LEU A 58 -63.66 -46.78 -65.47
CA LEU A 58 -64.10 -45.88 -66.54
C LEU A 58 -64.07 -46.63 -67.88
N SER A 59 -65.18 -46.59 -68.62
CA SER A 59 -65.24 -47.00 -70.02
C SER A 59 -65.74 -45.83 -70.85
N VAL A 60 -65.00 -45.45 -71.88
CA VAL A 60 -65.32 -44.28 -72.74
C VAL A 60 -66.73 -44.36 -73.34
N GLU A 61 -67.23 -45.57 -73.62
CA GLU A 61 -68.54 -45.81 -74.23
C GLU A 61 -69.69 -45.78 -73.22
N GLY A 62 -69.42 -46.09 -71.94
CA GLY A 62 -70.43 -46.28 -70.89
C GLY A 62 -70.62 -45.09 -69.94
N ILE A 63 -69.90 -43.99 -70.15
CA ILE A 63 -69.90 -42.83 -69.25
C ILE A 63 -71.06 -41.86 -69.54
N ASP A 64 -71.76 -41.41 -68.49
CA ASP A 64 -72.79 -40.38 -68.63
C ASP A 64 -72.21 -39.04 -69.13
N SER A 65 -73.02 -38.32 -69.88
CA SER A 65 -72.75 -36.97 -70.40
C SER A 65 -72.26 -35.98 -69.32
N LYS A 66 -72.78 -36.05 -68.08
CA LYS A 66 -72.33 -35.18 -66.98
C LYS A 66 -70.93 -35.54 -66.51
N ALA A 67 -70.65 -36.83 -66.34
CA ALA A 67 -69.33 -37.33 -65.95
C ALA A 67 -68.27 -36.99 -67.02
N LYS A 68 -68.62 -37.15 -68.31
CA LYS A 68 -67.79 -36.72 -69.44
C LYS A 68 -67.48 -35.23 -69.37
N LYS A 69 -68.48 -34.38 -69.09
CA LYS A 69 -68.27 -32.93 -68.93
C LYS A 69 -67.33 -32.60 -67.77
N ILE A 70 -67.45 -33.28 -66.62
CA ILE A 70 -66.56 -33.07 -65.47
C ILE A 70 -65.11 -33.39 -65.83
N ILE A 71 -64.86 -34.51 -66.51
CA ILE A 71 -63.51 -34.92 -66.93
C ILE A 71 -62.97 -33.96 -67.99
N THR A 72 -63.75 -33.61 -69.01
CA THR A 72 -63.31 -32.68 -70.07
C THR A 72 -63.03 -31.27 -69.54
N ASN A 73 -63.78 -30.81 -68.53
CA ASN A 73 -63.52 -29.55 -67.85
C ASN A 73 -62.34 -29.65 -66.85
N SER A 74 -61.75 -30.82 -66.66
CA SER A 74 -60.54 -31.02 -65.87
C SER A 74 -59.32 -31.17 -66.77
N ASN A 75 -58.13 -31.23 -66.18
CA ASN A 75 -56.88 -31.39 -66.94
C ASN A 75 -56.59 -32.84 -67.37
N TYR A 76 -57.63 -33.68 -67.55
CA TYR A 76 -57.52 -35.08 -67.96
C TYR A 76 -58.24 -35.34 -69.28
N GLU A 77 -57.56 -36.04 -70.18
CA GLU A 77 -58.18 -36.58 -71.40
C GLU A 77 -58.95 -37.85 -71.06
N ILE A 78 -60.22 -37.93 -71.49
CA ILE A 78 -61.09 -39.06 -71.16
C ILE A 78 -60.52 -40.41 -71.64
N ASN A 79 -59.86 -40.41 -72.80
CA ASN A 79 -59.24 -41.60 -73.37
C ASN A 79 -58.05 -42.10 -72.54
N ALA A 80 -57.38 -41.21 -71.81
CA ALA A 80 -56.25 -41.58 -70.96
C ALA A 80 -56.69 -42.21 -69.62
N LEU A 81 -57.99 -42.13 -69.30
CA LEU A 81 -58.57 -42.70 -68.09
C LEU A 81 -59.32 -44.01 -68.35
N ASP A 82 -59.37 -44.49 -69.60
CA ASP A 82 -60.06 -45.74 -69.95
C ASP A 82 -59.43 -46.93 -69.22
N GLY A 83 -60.26 -47.73 -68.54
CA GLY A 83 -59.83 -48.84 -67.71
C GLY A 83 -59.34 -48.46 -66.30
N GLU A 84 -59.33 -47.18 -65.93
CA GLU A 84 -58.92 -46.74 -64.59
C GLU A 84 -60.11 -46.66 -63.63
N LEU A 85 -59.87 -46.90 -62.32
CA LEU A 85 -60.89 -46.74 -61.30
C LEU A 85 -61.05 -45.25 -60.96
N VAL A 86 -62.16 -44.65 -61.39
CA VAL A 86 -62.44 -43.23 -61.21
C VAL A 86 -63.64 -43.03 -60.30
N ILE A 87 -63.49 -42.13 -59.32
CA ILE A 87 -64.61 -41.60 -58.54
C ILE A 87 -64.79 -40.13 -58.92
N LEU A 88 -65.98 -39.77 -59.39
CA LEU A 88 -66.38 -38.40 -59.67
C LEU A 88 -67.46 -37.96 -58.71
N PHE A 89 -67.27 -36.80 -58.09
CA PHE A 89 -68.25 -36.14 -57.25
C PHE A 89 -69.21 -35.30 -58.10
N THR A 90 -70.44 -35.17 -57.63
CA THR A 90 -71.48 -34.38 -58.32
C THR A 90 -71.12 -32.89 -58.35
N ASP A 91 -70.59 -32.37 -57.24
CA ASP A 91 -70.17 -31.00 -57.06
C ASP A 91 -68.70 -30.94 -56.61
N PRO A 92 -67.99 -29.80 -56.76
CA PRO A 92 -66.66 -29.63 -56.17
C PRO A 92 -66.72 -29.79 -54.64
N LEU A 93 -65.94 -30.72 -54.11
CA LEU A 93 -65.86 -30.99 -52.69
C LEU A 93 -64.46 -30.60 -52.17
N TYR A 94 -64.41 -29.91 -51.04
CA TYR A 94 -63.17 -29.79 -50.29
C TYR A 94 -62.97 -31.07 -49.48
N VAL A 95 -62.02 -31.92 -49.88
CA VAL A 95 -61.78 -33.21 -49.24
C VAL A 95 -60.59 -33.07 -48.30
N SER A 96 -60.80 -33.25 -46.99
CA SER A 96 -59.70 -33.26 -46.02
C SER A 96 -59.01 -34.62 -45.96
N MET A 97 -59.82 -35.67 -45.91
CA MET A 97 -59.35 -37.05 -45.77
C MET A 97 -60.11 -37.97 -46.71
N LEU A 98 -59.37 -38.85 -47.37
CA LEU A 98 -59.91 -39.90 -48.22
C LEU A 98 -59.44 -41.25 -47.69
N THR A 99 -60.38 -42.17 -47.47
CA THR A 99 -60.08 -43.53 -47.02
C THR A 99 -60.37 -44.50 -48.15
N CYS A 100 -59.36 -45.29 -48.50
CA CYS A 100 -59.48 -46.36 -49.50
C CYS A 100 -59.19 -47.72 -48.85
N ARG A 101 -59.87 -48.76 -49.31
CA ARG A 101 -59.62 -50.16 -48.96
C ARG A 101 -58.79 -50.82 -50.05
N GLY A 102 -57.97 -51.80 -49.73
CA GLY A 102 -57.14 -52.48 -50.73
C GLY A 102 -56.64 -53.83 -50.26
N LYS A 103 -56.27 -54.69 -51.23
CA LYS A 103 -55.73 -56.04 -50.94
C LYS A 103 -54.33 -55.99 -50.32
N SER A 104 -53.52 -54.98 -50.68
CA SER A 104 -52.22 -54.71 -50.08
C SER A 104 -51.76 -53.29 -50.43
N PHE A 105 -51.33 -52.51 -49.42
CA PHE A 105 -50.70 -51.19 -49.60
C PHE A 105 -49.16 -51.25 -49.44
N ARG A 106 -48.55 -52.42 -49.67
CA ARG A 106 -47.11 -52.62 -49.47
C ARG A 106 -46.23 -52.01 -50.56
N ASP A 107 -46.76 -51.86 -51.77
CA ASP A 107 -46.03 -51.23 -52.88
C ASP A 107 -46.36 -49.74 -52.90
N SER A 108 -45.35 -48.88 -52.72
CA SER A 108 -45.49 -47.43 -52.73
C SER A 108 -46.12 -46.89 -54.01
N LYS A 109 -45.96 -47.60 -55.15
CA LYS A 109 -46.60 -47.24 -56.42
C LYS A 109 -48.08 -47.59 -56.48
N SER A 110 -48.51 -48.64 -55.77
CA SER A 110 -49.91 -49.06 -55.69
C SER A 110 -50.78 -48.14 -54.81
N CYS A 111 -50.14 -47.26 -54.04
CA CYS A 111 -50.78 -46.33 -53.10
C CYS A 111 -50.79 -44.88 -53.59
N MET A 112 -50.60 -44.64 -54.89
CA MET A 112 -50.65 -43.30 -55.45
C MET A 112 -52.07 -42.99 -55.92
N ILE A 113 -52.66 -41.90 -55.41
CA ILE A 113 -53.93 -41.39 -55.90
C ILE A 113 -53.68 -40.15 -56.76
N ARG A 114 -54.44 -40.03 -57.86
CA ARG A 114 -54.49 -38.81 -58.66
C ARG A 114 -55.74 -38.04 -58.32
N LEU A 115 -55.61 -36.73 -58.17
CA LEU A 115 -56.74 -35.86 -57.95
C LEU A 115 -57.24 -35.31 -59.28
N ILE A 116 -58.56 -35.28 -59.44
CA ILE A 116 -59.23 -34.55 -60.51
C ILE A 116 -59.70 -33.23 -59.90
N SER A 117 -58.84 -32.22 -59.98
CA SER A 117 -59.13 -30.86 -59.53
C SER A 117 -59.86 -30.06 -60.63
N GLY A 118 -60.47 -28.93 -60.25
CA GLY A 118 -61.24 -28.07 -61.15
C GLY A 118 -60.41 -27.40 -62.25
N GLU A 119 -61.09 -26.65 -63.13
CA GLU A 119 -60.56 -26.06 -64.36
C GLU A 119 -59.13 -25.47 -64.22
N PHE A 120 -58.23 -25.87 -65.13
CA PHE A 120 -56.85 -25.38 -65.31
C PHE A 120 -55.83 -25.63 -64.18
N SER A 121 -56.12 -26.51 -63.23
CA SER A 121 -55.17 -26.85 -62.16
C SER A 121 -54.22 -28.00 -62.53
N GLU A 122 -52.92 -27.86 -62.25
CA GLU A 122 -51.92 -28.90 -62.50
C GLU A 122 -52.36 -30.27 -61.94
N LYS A 123 -52.00 -31.36 -62.62
CA LYS A 123 -52.32 -32.72 -62.17
C LYS A 123 -51.66 -32.97 -60.82
N LYS A 124 -52.46 -33.10 -59.77
CA LYS A 124 -51.98 -33.35 -58.41
C LYS A 124 -51.98 -34.84 -58.11
N PHE A 125 -50.90 -35.28 -57.47
CA PHE A 125 -50.69 -36.64 -57.06
C PHE A 125 -50.40 -36.70 -55.57
N ILE A 126 -51.01 -37.64 -54.86
CA ILE A 126 -50.76 -37.87 -53.44
C ILE A 126 -50.29 -39.30 -53.26
N SER A 127 -49.10 -39.46 -52.71
CA SER A 127 -48.50 -40.74 -52.35
C SER A 127 -48.44 -40.96 -50.83
N ARG A 128 -48.60 -39.89 -50.04
CA ARG A 128 -48.50 -39.93 -48.58
C ARG A 128 -49.82 -40.38 -47.97
N HIS A 129 -49.80 -41.57 -47.36
CA HIS A 129 -50.95 -42.15 -46.67
C HIS A 129 -50.53 -42.68 -45.30
N SER A 130 -51.44 -42.64 -44.33
CA SER A 130 -51.35 -43.43 -43.11
C SER A 130 -52.05 -44.77 -43.35
N VAL A 131 -51.35 -45.87 -43.12
CA VAL A 131 -51.94 -47.21 -43.15
C VAL A 131 -52.45 -47.50 -41.74
N THR A 132 -53.74 -47.81 -41.58
CA THR A 132 -54.28 -48.22 -40.29
C THR A 132 -53.71 -49.58 -39.88
N SER A 133 -53.73 -49.90 -38.59
CA SER A 133 -53.01 -51.03 -37.97
C SER A 133 -53.36 -52.43 -38.52
N HIS A 134 -54.35 -52.57 -39.41
CA HIS A 134 -54.73 -53.83 -40.07
C HIS A 134 -54.27 -53.92 -41.53
N GLY A 135 -53.57 -52.91 -42.07
CA GLY A 135 -52.96 -52.96 -43.40
C GLY A 135 -53.93 -52.97 -44.60
N ARG A 136 -55.24 -52.82 -44.34
CA ARG A 136 -56.32 -52.93 -45.34
C ARG A 136 -56.99 -51.61 -45.69
N GLU A 137 -56.72 -50.56 -44.93
CA GLU A 137 -57.20 -49.20 -45.18
C GLU A 137 -56.01 -48.24 -45.25
N ALA A 138 -56.05 -47.36 -46.25
CA ALA A 138 -55.12 -46.27 -46.43
C ALA A 138 -55.90 -44.95 -46.35
N GLU A 139 -55.43 -44.07 -45.46
CA GLU A 139 -55.96 -42.72 -45.28
C GLU A 139 -55.04 -41.72 -45.98
N TYR A 140 -55.62 -40.94 -46.90
CA TYR A 140 -54.94 -39.90 -47.65
C TYR A 140 -55.38 -38.53 -47.14
N LYS A 141 -54.43 -37.70 -46.70
CA LYS A 141 -54.69 -36.30 -46.35
C LYS A 141 -54.59 -35.45 -47.61
N ILE A 142 -55.73 -34.97 -48.10
CA ILE A 142 -55.84 -34.28 -49.39
C ILE A 142 -55.84 -32.76 -49.17
N ASN A 143 -56.73 -32.26 -48.30
CA ASN A 143 -56.92 -30.83 -48.00
C ASN A 143 -57.04 -29.96 -49.26
N ASP A 144 -57.81 -30.41 -50.25
CA ASP A 144 -57.94 -29.75 -51.55
C ASP A 144 -59.38 -29.81 -52.09
N ILE A 145 -59.70 -28.90 -53.01
CA ILE A 145 -60.98 -28.87 -53.71
C ILE A 145 -60.89 -29.74 -54.96
N ILE A 146 -61.61 -30.85 -54.95
CA ILE A 146 -61.56 -31.85 -56.02
C ILE A 146 -62.96 -32.16 -56.54
N ARG A 147 -63.02 -32.49 -57.83
CA ARG A 147 -64.21 -33.02 -58.51
C ARG A 147 -64.17 -34.54 -58.62
N GLY A 148 -63.03 -35.15 -58.32
CA GLY A 148 -62.90 -36.61 -58.32
C GLY A 148 -61.51 -37.07 -57.94
N VAL A 149 -61.36 -38.38 -57.87
CA VAL A 149 -60.09 -39.07 -57.63
C VAL A 149 -59.96 -40.27 -58.56
N ILE A 150 -58.73 -40.55 -58.98
CA ILE A 150 -58.40 -41.75 -59.73
C ILE A 150 -57.57 -42.63 -58.81
N LEU A 151 -58.06 -43.86 -58.61
CA LEU A 151 -57.48 -44.85 -57.73
C LEU A 151 -56.76 -45.94 -58.53
N SER A 152 -55.85 -46.65 -57.86
CA SER A 152 -55.24 -47.86 -58.41
C SER A 152 -56.32 -48.96 -58.59
N PRO A 153 -56.23 -49.82 -59.62
CA PRO A 153 -57.18 -50.93 -59.80
C PRO A 153 -57.26 -51.91 -58.63
N SER A 154 -56.24 -51.93 -57.75
CA SER A 154 -56.17 -52.80 -56.57
C SER A 154 -56.83 -52.21 -55.32
N THR A 155 -57.36 -50.99 -55.41
CA THR A 155 -57.98 -50.27 -54.29
C THR A 155 -59.46 -50.00 -54.57
N GLU A 156 -60.21 -49.78 -53.50
CA GLU A 156 -61.63 -49.48 -53.51
C GLU A 156 -61.86 -48.22 -52.68
N PHE A 157 -62.71 -47.33 -53.16
CA PHE A 157 -63.14 -46.17 -52.39
C PHE A 157 -64.00 -46.60 -51.19
N SER A 158 -63.65 -46.17 -49.98
CA SER A 158 -64.46 -46.41 -48.78
C SER A 158 -65.30 -45.18 -48.43
N HIS A 159 -64.65 -44.08 -48.07
CA HIS A 159 -65.32 -42.83 -47.73
C HIS A 159 -64.36 -41.65 -47.88
N ALA A 160 -64.92 -40.46 -48.06
CA ALA A 160 -64.21 -39.20 -48.00
C ALA A 160 -64.85 -38.30 -46.94
N SER A 161 -64.04 -37.73 -46.05
CA SER A 161 -64.43 -36.62 -45.18
C SER A 161 -64.31 -35.33 -45.99
N ALA A 162 -65.44 -34.74 -46.35
CA ALA A 162 -65.49 -33.65 -47.31
C ALA A 162 -66.48 -32.54 -46.90
N ILE A 163 -66.24 -31.33 -47.37
CA ILE A 163 -67.18 -30.21 -47.27
C ILE A 163 -67.71 -29.93 -48.68
N ASP A 164 -69.03 -29.77 -48.79
CA ASP A 164 -69.66 -29.26 -50.01
C ASP A 164 -69.26 -27.79 -50.18
N PHE A 165 -68.34 -27.52 -51.10
CA PHE A 165 -67.68 -26.23 -51.18
C PHE A 165 -68.66 -25.10 -51.55
N PRO A 166 -69.51 -25.22 -52.60
CA PRO A 166 -70.53 -24.21 -52.88
C PRO A 166 -71.55 -23.99 -51.74
N LEU A 167 -72.04 -25.07 -51.13
CA LEU A 167 -73.04 -24.93 -50.05
C LEU A 167 -72.44 -24.33 -48.78
N PHE A 168 -71.17 -24.62 -48.48
CA PHE A 168 -70.48 -24.11 -47.31
C PHE A 168 -70.44 -22.58 -47.25
N PHE A 169 -70.14 -21.92 -48.38
CA PHE A 169 -70.13 -20.46 -48.45
C PHE A 169 -71.52 -19.83 -48.60
N SER A 170 -72.55 -20.64 -48.89
CA SER A 170 -73.93 -20.15 -49.04
C SER A 170 -74.71 -20.18 -47.72
N ASP A 171 -74.19 -20.86 -46.70
CA ASP A 171 -74.83 -21.01 -45.40
C ASP A 171 -74.23 -20.01 -44.39
N ASP A 172 -74.86 -18.84 -44.29
CA ASP A 172 -74.46 -17.76 -43.38
C ASP A 172 -74.42 -18.23 -41.92
N ILE A 173 -75.27 -19.18 -41.51
CA ILE A 173 -75.32 -19.66 -40.12
C ILE A 173 -74.03 -20.42 -39.79
N LYS A 174 -73.59 -21.30 -40.69
CA LYS A 174 -72.33 -22.05 -40.53
C LYS A 174 -71.12 -21.14 -40.54
N MET A 175 -71.08 -20.19 -41.48
CA MET A 175 -69.99 -19.23 -41.58
C MET A 175 -69.90 -18.33 -40.34
N ASN A 176 -71.04 -17.86 -39.82
CA ASN A 176 -71.08 -17.07 -38.60
C ASN A 176 -70.63 -17.90 -37.38
N SER A 177 -71.04 -19.17 -37.27
CA SER A 177 -70.59 -20.05 -36.17
C SER A 177 -69.08 -20.25 -36.15
N ILE A 178 -68.46 -20.47 -37.31
CA ILE A 178 -66.99 -20.59 -37.44
C ILE A 178 -66.32 -19.25 -37.14
N SER A 179 -66.86 -18.15 -37.67
CA SER A 179 -66.34 -16.80 -37.43
C SER A 179 -66.35 -16.43 -35.94
N ASP A 180 -67.44 -16.74 -35.24
CA ASP A 180 -67.57 -16.47 -33.81
C ASP A 180 -66.65 -17.36 -32.97
N ALA A 181 -66.51 -18.65 -33.34
CA ALA A 181 -65.55 -19.54 -32.68
C ALA A 181 -64.09 -19.08 -32.92
N HIS A 182 -63.77 -18.59 -34.13
CA HIS A 182 -62.47 -18.01 -34.45
C HIS A 182 -62.19 -16.74 -33.66
N LYS A 183 -63.16 -15.82 -33.54
CA LYS A 183 -63.04 -14.61 -32.72
C LYS A 183 -62.80 -14.96 -31.25
N GLY A 184 -63.53 -15.93 -30.70
CA GLY A 184 -63.32 -16.43 -29.35
C GLY A 184 -61.91 -16.99 -29.14
N LEU A 185 -61.45 -17.86 -30.05
CA LEU A 185 -60.08 -18.39 -30.02
C LEU A 185 -59.03 -17.28 -30.12
N SER A 186 -59.24 -16.30 -31.00
CA SER A 186 -58.32 -15.17 -31.16
C SER A 186 -58.23 -14.30 -29.91
N LEU A 187 -59.36 -14.11 -29.20
CA LEU A 187 -59.39 -13.37 -27.94
C LEU A 187 -58.61 -14.12 -26.86
N GLU A 188 -58.88 -15.41 -26.66
CA GLU A 188 -58.17 -16.21 -25.65
C GLU A 188 -56.70 -16.39 -25.99
N ALA A 189 -56.33 -16.48 -27.27
CA ALA A 189 -54.94 -16.51 -27.70
C ALA A 189 -54.20 -15.21 -27.32
N GLU A 190 -54.85 -14.06 -27.48
CA GLU A 190 -54.30 -12.76 -27.10
C GLU A 190 -54.18 -12.62 -25.58
N THR A 191 -55.19 -13.06 -24.83
CA THR A 191 -55.15 -13.11 -23.36
C THR A 191 -53.98 -13.98 -22.89
N LEU A 192 -53.85 -15.20 -23.41
CA LEU A 192 -52.75 -16.10 -23.08
C LEU A 192 -51.39 -15.49 -23.42
N ARG A 193 -51.27 -14.83 -24.58
CA ARG A 193 -50.06 -14.11 -24.98
C ARG A 193 -49.69 -13.01 -24.00
N GLN A 194 -50.67 -12.22 -23.54
CA GLN A 194 -50.45 -11.17 -22.54
C GLN A 194 -50.04 -11.75 -21.18
N THR A 195 -50.68 -12.83 -20.73
CA THR A 195 -50.31 -13.51 -19.48
C THR A 195 -48.87 -14.04 -19.54
N ILE A 196 -48.49 -14.70 -20.64
CA ILE A 196 -47.12 -15.17 -20.86
C ILE A 196 -46.15 -13.99 -20.86
N PHE A 197 -46.48 -12.89 -21.54
CA PHE A 197 -45.63 -11.70 -21.59
C PHE A 197 -45.41 -11.08 -20.21
N ASN A 198 -46.47 -10.97 -19.40
CA ASN A 198 -46.38 -10.47 -18.04
C ASN A 198 -45.49 -11.38 -17.17
N GLN A 199 -45.64 -12.70 -17.27
CA GLN A 199 -44.79 -13.65 -16.55
C GLN A 199 -43.32 -13.56 -16.98
N VAL A 200 -43.05 -13.39 -18.28
CA VAL A 200 -41.68 -13.17 -18.78
C VAL A 200 -41.09 -11.89 -18.20
N ASN A 201 -41.86 -10.82 -18.10
CA ASN A 201 -41.40 -9.57 -17.49
C ASN A 201 -41.14 -9.74 -15.99
N ASP A 202 -42.01 -10.45 -15.27
CA ASP A 202 -41.83 -10.73 -13.84
C ASP A 202 -40.55 -11.55 -13.60
N VAL A 203 -40.34 -12.62 -14.39
CA VAL A 203 -39.10 -13.42 -14.37
C VAL A 203 -37.88 -12.55 -14.67
N THR A 204 -37.96 -11.69 -15.68
CA THR A 204 -36.86 -10.79 -16.06
C THR A 204 -36.53 -9.82 -14.93
N SER A 205 -37.54 -9.22 -14.29
CA SER A 205 -37.36 -8.29 -13.17
C SER A 205 -36.74 -8.97 -11.94
N TYR A 206 -37.13 -10.22 -11.66
CA TYR A 206 -36.55 -11.04 -10.60
C TYR A 206 -35.08 -11.36 -10.90
N LEU A 207 -34.77 -11.77 -12.13
CA LEU A 207 -33.40 -12.03 -12.58
C LEU A 207 -32.52 -10.78 -12.51
N ASP A 208 -33.04 -9.60 -12.85
CA ASP A 208 -32.33 -8.33 -12.76
C ASP A 208 -32.00 -7.99 -11.29
N THR A 209 -32.95 -8.21 -10.39
CA THR A 209 -32.74 -7.99 -8.95
C THR A 209 -31.69 -8.96 -8.41
N LYS A 210 -31.78 -10.26 -8.72
CA LYS A 210 -30.76 -11.24 -8.32
C LYS A 210 -29.39 -10.97 -8.93
N THR A 211 -29.34 -10.46 -10.16
CA THR A 211 -28.09 -10.03 -10.80
C THR A 211 -27.49 -8.82 -10.09
N SER A 212 -28.32 -7.88 -9.64
CA SER A 212 -27.87 -6.74 -8.82
C SER A 212 -27.35 -7.19 -7.46
N ASP A 213 -28.06 -8.08 -6.76
CA ASP A 213 -27.65 -8.65 -5.47
C ASP A 213 -26.30 -9.37 -5.61
N TYR A 214 -26.13 -10.18 -6.65
CA TYR A 214 -24.87 -10.86 -6.95
C TYR A 214 -23.73 -9.86 -7.18
N LYS A 215 -23.95 -8.78 -7.94
CA LYS A 215 -22.96 -7.73 -8.15
C LYS A 215 -22.57 -7.02 -6.85
N ALA A 216 -23.54 -6.77 -5.96
CA ALA A 216 -23.28 -6.21 -4.65
C ALA A 216 -22.43 -7.17 -3.80
N LEU A 217 -22.78 -8.46 -3.77
CA LEU A 217 -22.03 -9.49 -3.04
C LEU A 217 -20.58 -9.62 -3.56
N VAL A 218 -20.37 -9.59 -4.87
CA VAL A 218 -19.03 -9.60 -5.48
C VAL A 218 -18.21 -8.37 -5.06
N LYS A 219 -18.85 -7.19 -4.96
CA LYS A 219 -18.18 -5.98 -4.48
C LYS A 219 -17.76 -6.14 -3.02
N ASP A 220 -18.64 -6.65 -2.17
CA ASP A 220 -18.37 -6.87 -0.74
C ASP A 220 -17.25 -7.91 -0.55
N MET A 221 -17.28 -9.02 -1.30
CA MET A 221 -16.21 -10.03 -1.32
C MET A 221 -14.85 -9.42 -1.71
N ASN A 222 -14.81 -8.55 -2.72
CA ASN A 222 -13.59 -7.84 -3.10
C ASN A 222 -13.09 -6.89 -2.01
N THR A 223 -13.98 -6.22 -1.27
CA THR A 223 -13.59 -5.39 -0.12
C THR A 223 -13.05 -6.21 1.04
N ALA A 224 -13.70 -7.33 1.38
CA ALA A 224 -13.24 -8.26 2.40
C ALA A 224 -11.87 -8.87 2.05
N THR A 225 -11.64 -9.20 0.78
CA THR A 225 -10.34 -9.70 0.29
C THR A 225 -9.23 -8.66 0.48
N LYS A 226 -9.49 -7.39 0.15
CA LYS A 226 -8.53 -6.29 0.38
C LYS A 226 -8.25 -6.07 1.87
N GLU A 227 -9.27 -6.19 2.72
CA GLU A 227 -9.11 -6.07 4.17
C GLU A 227 -8.26 -7.22 4.72
N LYS A 228 -8.51 -8.45 4.26
CA LYS A 228 -7.68 -9.62 4.59
C LYS A 228 -6.21 -9.39 4.21
N GLU A 229 -5.92 -8.95 2.99
CA GLU A 229 -4.55 -8.64 2.56
C GLU A 229 -3.89 -7.57 3.44
N ARG A 230 -4.65 -6.54 3.86
CA ARG A 230 -4.15 -5.50 4.76
C ARG A 230 -3.83 -6.07 6.14
N LEU A 231 -4.69 -6.93 6.68
CA LEU A 231 -4.47 -7.60 7.97
C LEU A 231 -3.27 -8.54 7.91
N GLU A 232 -3.10 -9.31 6.83
CA GLU A 232 -1.94 -10.18 6.63
C GLU A 232 -0.63 -9.39 6.58
N LYS A 233 -0.60 -8.26 5.85
CA LYS A 233 0.57 -7.35 5.83
C LYS A 233 0.86 -6.78 7.22
N SER A 234 -0.18 -6.34 7.94
CA SER A 234 -0.02 -5.85 9.31
C SER A 234 0.48 -6.94 10.26
N ASN A 235 0.02 -8.17 10.09
CA ASN A 235 0.45 -9.30 10.92
C ASN A 235 1.91 -9.69 10.63
N ALA A 236 2.32 -9.69 9.35
CA ALA A 236 3.72 -9.89 8.95
C ALA A 236 4.64 -8.77 9.48
N GLN A 237 4.18 -7.53 9.51
CA GLN A 237 4.93 -6.43 10.12
C GLN A 237 5.03 -6.59 11.64
N ASN A 238 3.94 -6.97 12.30
CA ASN A 238 3.94 -7.22 13.74
C ASN A 238 4.87 -8.39 14.13
N SER A 239 4.94 -9.45 13.33
CA SER A 239 5.86 -10.56 13.58
C SER A 239 7.34 -10.14 13.45
N LEU A 240 7.66 -9.26 12.49
CA LEU A 240 8.99 -8.65 12.39
C LEU A 240 9.33 -7.80 13.62
N ILE A 241 8.39 -6.97 14.09
CA ILE A 241 8.58 -6.14 15.29
C ILE A 241 8.77 -7.03 16.52
N LEU A 242 7.96 -8.10 16.68
CA LEU A 242 8.11 -9.05 17.79
C LEU A 242 9.49 -9.71 17.79
N ASN A 243 9.99 -10.13 16.63
CA ASN A 243 11.33 -10.71 16.51
C ASN A 243 12.43 -9.71 16.88
N GLN A 244 12.29 -8.43 16.49
CA GLN A 244 13.21 -7.36 16.89
C GLN A 244 13.19 -7.13 18.40
N ILE A 245 12.01 -7.03 19.01
CA ILE A 245 11.85 -6.88 20.46
C ILE A 245 12.47 -8.08 21.18
N GLN A 246 12.26 -9.30 20.70
CA GLN A 246 12.84 -10.50 21.31
C GLN A 246 14.38 -10.49 21.23
N HIS A 247 14.94 -10.06 20.11
CA HIS A 247 16.38 -9.87 19.95
C HIS A 247 16.92 -8.79 20.91
N ASP A 248 16.23 -7.66 21.04
CA ASP A 248 16.62 -6.56 21.93
C ASP A 248 16.52 -6.96 23.41
N ILE A 249 15.51 -7.74 23.79
CA ILE A 249 15.40 -8.34 25.13
C ILE A 249 16.58 -9.26 25.40
N ALA A 250 16.94 -10.13 24.46
CA ALA A 250 18.07 -11.05 24.62
C ALA A 250 19.40 -10.28 24.79
N LYS A 251 19.63 -9.27 23.95
CA LYS A 251 20.81 -8.40 24.04
C LYS A 251 20.87 -7.63 25.36
N THR A 252 19.76 -7.01 25.76
CA THR A 252 19.67 -6.24 27.01
C THR A 252 19.85 -7.17 28.22
N SER A 253 19.32 -8.39 28.16
CA SER A 253 19.52 -9.40 29.20
C SER A 253 20.99 -9.83 29.31
N GLU A 254 21.70 -9.97 28.19
CA GLU A 254 23.15 -10.27 28.19
C GLU A 254 23.95 -9.11 28.80
N GLU A 255 23.63 -7.86 28.43
CA GLU A 255 24.26 -6.67 29.02
C GLU A 255 23.99 -6.57 30.52
N ALA A 256 22.76 -6.83 30.98
CA ALA A 256 22.41 -6.85 32.39
C ALA A 256 23.22 -7.90 33.17
N ALA A 257 23.40 -9.10 32.61
CA ALA A 257 24.23 -10.15 33.21
C ALA A 257 25.71 -9.71 33.31
N LYS A 258 26.25 -9.04 32.28
CA LYS A 258 27.60 -8.46 32.31
C LYS A 258 27.75 -7.41 33.41
N TYR A 259 26.80 -6.50 33.54
CA TYR A 259 26.82 -5.49 34.62
C TYR A 259 26.71 -6.12 36.01
N GLN A 260 25.92 -7.18 36.15
CA GLN A 260 25.80 -7.89 37.42
C GLN A 260 27.13 -8.57 37.81
N LEU A 261 27.82 -9.18 36.85
CA LEU A 261 29.16 -9.75 37.05
C LEU A 261 30.19 -8.67 37.41
N LEU A 262 30.20 -7.54 36.69
CA LEU A 262 31.06 -6.39 37.01
C LEU A 262 30.80 -5.86 38.43
N LYS A 263 29.52 -5.75 38.82
CA LYS A 263 29.14 -5.34 40.17
C LYS A 263 29.63 -6.33 41.24
N MET A 264 29.54 -7.63 40.98
CA MET A 264 30.08 -8.65 41.89
C MET A 264 31.60 -8.57 42.01
N ASN A 265 32.32 -8.38 40.91
CA ASN A 265 33.77 -8.21 40.91
C ASN A 265 34.19 -6.94 41.66
N ALA A 266 33.53 -5.81 41.39
CA ALA A 266 33.79 -4.56 42.11
C ALA A 266 33.48 -4.66 43.61
N ALA A 267 32.42 -5.39 43.99
CA ALA A 267 32.12 -5.65 45.40
C ALA A 267 33.24 -6.48 46.06
N ALA A 268 33.74 -7.52 45.40
CA ALA A 268 34.88 -8.30 45.89
C ALA A 268 36.16 -7.47 46.01
N GLU A 269 36.43 -6.57 45.05
CA GLU A 269 37.55 -5.62 45.13
C GLU A 269 37.40 -4.63 46.31
N ILE A 270 36.20 -4.11 46.54
CA ILE A 270 35.90 -3.22 47.68
C ILE A 270 36.13 -3.95 49.01
N ASP A 271 35.72 -5.22 49.11
CA ASP A 271 35.94 -6.02 50.31
C ASP A 271 37.43 -6.32 50.52
N GLY A 272 38.18 -6.59 49.44
CA GLY A 272 39.64 -6.71 49.47
C GLY A 272 40.34 -5.43 49.92
N LEU A 273 39.97 -4.28 49.34
CA LEU A 273 40.49 -2.97 49.74
C LEU A 273 40.15 -2.63 51.19
N LYS A 274 38.95 -2.97 51.67
CA LYS A 274 38.57 -2.82 53.08
C LYS A 274 39.46 -3.65 54.00
N ALA A 275 39.77 -4.88 53.61
CA ALA A 275 40.69 -5.73 54.37
C ALA A 275 42.09 -5.09 54.44
N SER A 276 42.64 -4.64 53.31
CA SER A 276 43.93 -3.93 53.27
C SER A 276 43.92 -2.61 54.05
N ILE A 277 42.82 -1.85 54.01
CA ILE A 277 42.67 -0.62 54.81
C ILE A 277 42.70 -0.95 56.30
N ASN A 278 42.02 -2.03 56.73
CA ASN A 278 42.04 -2.45 58.13
C ASN A 278 43.45 -2.92 58.55
N GLU A 279 44.13 -3.68 57.71
CA GLU A 279 45.53 -4.08 57.92
C GLU A 279 46.44 -2.86 58.06
N HIS A 280 46.38 -1.91 57.11
CA HIS A 280 47.13 -0.66 57.19
C HIS A 280 46.75 0.19 58.39
N LYS A 281 45.48 0.19 58.81
CA LYS A 281 45.05 0.89 60.02
C LYS A 281 45.66 0.27 61.28
N ASP A 282 45.76 -1.06 61.33
CA ASP A 282 46.41 -1.76 62.43
C ASP A 282 47.93 -1.52 62.43
N ILE A 283 48.56 -1.48 61.25
CA ILE A 283 49.97 -1.08 61.08
C ILE A 283 50.19 0.36 61.54
N VAL A 284 49.37 1.32 61.07
CA VAL A 284 49.44 2.73 61.49
C VAL A 284 49.20 2.85 63.00
N LYS A 285 48.35 2.01 63.58
CA LYS A 285 48.12 1.99 65.03
C LYS A 285 49.32 1.42 65.79
N SER A 286 50.02 0.41 65.26
CA SER A 286 51.27 -0.07 65.85
C SER A 286 52.41 0.93 65.67
N GLU A 287 52.57 1.52 64.49
CA GLU A 287 53.55 2.57 64.21
C GLU A 287 53.25 3.84 65.02
N SER A 288 51.98 4.20 65.23
CA SER A 288 51.60 5.31 66.10
C SER A 288 51.93 5.02 67.56
N ARG A 289 51.84 3.76 68.02
CA ARG A 289 52.30 3.36 69.36
C ARG A 289 53.81 3.42 69.45
N GLU A 290 54.53 2.94 68.44
CA GLU A 290 55.99 3.09 68.35
C GLU A 290 56.39 4.56 68.28
N PHE A 291 55.66 5.38 67.53
CA PHE A 291 55.84 6.81 67.45
C PHE A 291 55.55 7.48 68.78
N ASP A 292 54.53 7.07 69.53
CA ASP A 292 54.27 7.58 70.89
C ASP A 292 55.38 7.18 71.87
N VAL A 293 55.94 5.98 71.73
CA VAL A 293 57.12 5.53 72.48
C VAL A 293 58.35 6.35 72.10
N LEU A 294 58.60 6.54 70.81
CA LEU A 294 59.65 7.39 70.26
C LEU A 294 59.43 8.87 70.62
N LEU A 295 58.19 9.34 70.73
CA LEU A 295 57.86 10.71 71.07
C LEU A 295 58.02 10.95 72.56
N LYS A 296 57.79 9.92 73.39
CA LYS A 296 58.26 9.91 74.79
C LYS A 296 59.78 9.92 74.86
N ASP A 297 60.45 9.06 74.09
CA ASP A 297 61.92 9.00 74.03
C ASP A 297 62.52 10.32 73.51
N VAL A 298 61.88 10.95 72.51
CA VAL A 298 62.20 12.29 72.01
C VAL A 298 61.80 13.36 73.00
N ALA A 299 60.73 13.21 73.79
CA ALA A 299 60.39 14.16 74.84
C ALA A 299 61.42 14.12 75.97
N ASP A 300 61.87 12.93 76.36
CA ASP A 300 62.95 12.70 77.32
C ASP A 300 64.26 13.25 76.77
N LYS A 301 64.60 12.93 75.52
CA LYS A 301 65.74 13.53 74.80
C LYS A 301 65.58 15.00 74.52
N LYS A 302 64.36 15.55 74.44
CA LYS A 302 64.05 16.98 74.28
C LYS A 302 64.10 17.68 75.62
N ILE A 303 63.91 17.00 76.74
CA ILE A 303 64.24 17.54 78.06
C ILE A 303 65.77 17.64 78.18
N GLU A 304 66.53 16.62 77.71
CA GLU A 304 67.99 16.73 77.51
C GLU A 304 68.37 17.83 76.51
N LEU A 305 67.69 17.91 75.36
CA LEU A 305 67.95 18.88 74.31
C LEU A 305 67.45 20.28 74.66
N LEU A 306 66.45 20.46 75.51
CA LEU A 306 66.04 21.78 76.02
C LEU A 306 67.09 22.29 77.00
N GLY A 307 67.77 21.39 77.73
CA GLY A 307 69.05 21.70 78.37
C GLY A 307 70.09 22.22 77.39
N LEU A 308 70.27 21.58 76.22
CA LEU A 308 71.19 22.05 75.16
C LEU A 308 70.66 23.21 74.30
N LYS A 309 69.36 23.43 74.22
CA LYS A 309 68.71 24.38 73.31
C LYS A 309 68.45 25.71 74.00
N ASP A 310 68.41 25.77 75.33
CA ASP A 310 68.63 27.05 76.02
C ASP A 310 70.04 27.61 75.73
N GLU A 311 71.03 26.74 75.52
CA GLU A 311 72.38 27.11 75.04
C GLU A 311 72.42 27.58 73.57
N ILE A 312 71.56 27.04 72.69
CA ILE A 312 71.52 27.41 71.25
C ILE A 312 70.50 28.53 70.94
N ARG A 313 69.49 28.73 71.79
CA ARG A 313 68.41 29.73 71.59
C ARG A 313 68.88 31.17 71.87
N THR A 314 69.96 31.35 72.62
CA THR A 314 70.75 32.60 72.64
C THR A 314 71.53 32.83 71.34
N ALA A 315 71.84 31.78 70.57
CA ALA A 315 72.68 31.87 69.37
C ALA A 315 71.91 31.93 68.02
N LYS A 316 70.58 31.73 67.99
CA LYS A 316 69.82 31.62 66.72
C LYS A 316 68.58 32.51 66.61
N LYS A 317 68.51 33.58 67.40
CA LYS A 317 67.45 34.59 67.35
C LYS A 317 67.74 35.75 66.36
N ASP A 318 68.88 35.70 65.65
CA ASP A 318 69.35 36.79 64.77
C ASP A 318 69.31 36.54 63.26
N ILE A 319 68.79 35.40 62.77
CA ILE A 319 68.92 35.06 61.34
C ILE A 319 67.55 34.68 60.76
N ASN A 320 67.09 35.50 59.81
CA ASN A 320 65.95 35.34 58.88
C ASN A 320 64.64 36.03 59.23
N LEU A 321 64.64 37.35 59.04
CA LEU A 321 63.45 38.19 58.88
C LEU A 321 63.60 39.01 57.59
N THR A 322 63.74 38.35 56.41
CA THR A 322 63.78 39.05 55.09
C THR A 322 63.70 38.07 53.90
N SER A 323 62.52 37.53 53.60
CA SER A 323 62.28 36.90 52.27
C SER A 323 60.82 36.99 51.79
N LEU A 324 60.02 37.92 52.32
CA LEU A 324 58.57 37.88 52.13
C LEU A 324 58.02 38.71 50.95
N ASP A 325 58.82 39.55 50.27
CA ASP A 325 58.23 40.57 49.38
C ASP A 325 58.18 40.22 47.88
N MET A 326 58.91 39.19 47.42
CA MET A 326 58.94 38.83 46.00
C MET A 326 57.90 37.75 45.62
N LYS A 327 57.40 37.02 46.62
CA LYS A 327 56.40 35.96 46.43
C LYS A 327 55.02 36.53 46.12
N GLY A 328 54.69 37.71 46.65
CA GLY A 328 53.40 38.38 46.40
C GLY A 328 53.22 38.89 44.97
N HIS A 329 54.29 39.40 44.35
CA HIS A 329 54.22 39.93 42.98
C HIS A 329 54.12 38.82 41.92
N SER A 330 54.76 37.66 42.15
CA SER A 330 54.64 36.50 41.24
C SER A 330 53.25 35.85 41.28
N THR A 331 52.56 35.88 42.42
CA THR A 331 51.21 35.32 42.54
C THR A 331 50.15 36.19 41.87
N GLU A 332 50.31 37.53 41.93
CA GLU A 332 49.37 38.46 41.31
C GLU A 332 49.45 38.42 39.77
N SER A 333 50.66 38.38 39.19
CA SER A 333 50.84 38.22 37.73
C SER A 333 50.29 36.90 37.20
N GLN A 334 50.37 35.81 37.98
CA GLN A 334 49.80 34.51 37.58
C GLN A 334 48.27 34.54 37.58
N LYS A 335 47.67 35.27 38.52
CA LYS A 335 46.21 35.44 38.59
C LYS A 335 45.69 36.25 37.40
N GLN A 336 46.34 37.36 37.06
CA GLN A 336 46.01 38.16 35.87
C GLN A 336 46.13 37.34 34.58
N LEU A 337 47.22 36.59 34.42
CA LEU A 337 47.43 35.72 33.26
C LEU A 337 46.31 34.67 33.10
N THR A 338 45.84 34.10 34.21
CA THR A 338 44.74 33.11 34.21
C THR A 338 43.43 33.72 33.70
N TYR A 339 43.15 34.99 34.03
CA TYR A 339 41.96 35.68 33.51
C TYR A 339 42.05 35.93 32.01
N TYR A 340 43.20 36.35 31.49
CA TYR A 340 43.40 36.50 30.05
C TYR A 340 43.27 35.17 29.29
N TYR A 341 43.77 34.07 29.86
CA TYR A 341 43.57 32.73 29.28
C TYR A 341 42.10 32.32 29.24
N ARG A 342 41.34 32.54 30.33
CA ARG A 342 39.91 32.25 30.38
C ARG A 342 39.11 33.10 29.39
N LEU A 343 39.44 34.38 29.27
CA LEU A 343 38.81 35.29 28.33
C LEU A 343 39.11 34.91 26.88
N SER A 344 40.36 34.56 26.57
CA SER A 344 40.77 34.07 25.24
C SER A 344 40.04 32.76 24.89
N LEU A 345 39.98 31.81 25.82
CA LEU A 345 39.23 30.56 25.64
C LEU A 345 37.74 30.83 25.39
N ALA A 346 37.14 31.77 26.13
CA ALA A 346 35.75 32.15 25.93
C ALA A 346 35.50 32.75 24.53
N VAL A 347 36.41 33.59 24.04
CA VAL A 347 36.34 34.14 22.67
C VAL A 347 36.46 33.03 21.63
N ILE A 348 37.36 32.05 21.81
CA ILE A 348 37.51 30.90 20.89
C ILE A 348 36.23 30.05 20.85
N VAL A 349 35.67 29.73 22.03
CA VAL A 349 34.41 28.96 22.13
C VAL A 349 33.27 29.71 21.45
N PHE A 350 33.17 31.02 21.66
CA PHE A 350 32.15 31.84 21.00
C PHE A 350 32.33 31.85 19.47
N LEU A 351 33.56 31.95 18.98
CA LEU A 351 33.88 31.93 17.55
C LEU A 351 33.52 30.57 16.92
N ALA A 352 33.80 29.46 17.62
CA ALA A 352 33.38 28.11 17.21
C ALA A 352 31.85 27.97 17.15
N ALA A 353 31.12 28.54 18.11
CA ALA A 353 29.66 28.55 18.11
C ALA A 353 29.08 29.34 16.94
N VAL A 354 29.65 30.51 16.63
CA VAL A 354 29.27 31.32 15.45
C VAL A 354 29.53 30.54 14.16
N PHE A 355 30.67 29.86 14.03
CA PHE A 355 30.96 29.01 12.86
C PHE A 355 29.96 27.87 12.71
N PHE A 356 29.63 27.18 13.80
CA PHE A 356 28.62 26.12 13.80
C PHE A 356 27.26 26.65 13.35
N PHE A 357 26.84 27.81 13.87
CA PHE A 357 25.59 28.44 13.47
C PHE A 357 25.57 28.83 11.97
N ILE A 358 26.66 29.35 11.43
CA ILE A 358 26.78 29.67 10.00
C ILE A 358 26.70 28.38 9.16
N TYR A 359 27.37 27.32 9.58
CA TYR A 359 27.38 26.03 8.88
C TYR A 359 25.98 25.40 8.81
N SER A 360 25.25 25.32 9.94
CA SER A 360 23.89 24.77 9.97
C SER A 360 22.90 25.58 9.12
N ASN A 361 23.07 26.91 9.09
CA ASN A 361 22.27 27.77 8.21
C ASN A 361 22.61 27.58 6.73
N ALA A 362 23.87 27.29 6.40
CA ALA A 362 24.30 26.99 5.04
C ALA A 362 23.76 25.62 4.56
N GLU A 363 23.67 24.63 5.44
CA GLU A 363 23.05 23.33 5.12
C GLU A 363 21.56 23.49 4.82
N THR A 364 20.84 24.26 5.65
CA THR A 364 19.42 24.59 5.44
C THR A 364 19.19 25.30 4.10
N PHE A 365 20.16 26.10 3.65
CA PHE A 365 20.11 26.79 2.37
C PHE A 365 20.20 25.83 1.18
N LYS A 366 20.98 24.74 1.28
CA LYS A 366 21.04 23.70 0.24
C LYS A 366 19.66 23.06 0.01
N VAL A 367 18.96 22.73 1.09
CA VAL A 367 17.59 22.15 1.05
C VAL A 367 16.59 23.13 0.40
N LEU A 368 16.69 24.42 0.71
CA LEU A 368 15.81 25.45 0.13
C LEU A 368 16.04 25.67 -1.37
N ILE A 369 17.28 25.54 -1.85
CA ILE A 369 17.60 25.59 -3.29
C ILE A 369 16.99 24.38 -4.00
N ASP A 370 17.18 23.18 -3.46
CA ASP A 370 16.65 21.94 -4.06
C ASP A 370 15.11 21.94 -4.10
N ALA A 371 14.46 22.53 -3.09
CA ALA A 371 13.00 22.63 -3.01
C ALA A 371 12.39 23.67 -3.99
N ASN A 372 13.16 24.65 -4.46
CA ASN A 372 12.66 25.74 -5.31
C ASN A 372 13.55 25.98 -6.54
N SER A 373 13.63 24.98 -7.42
CA SER A 373 14.45 25.01 -8.66
C SER A 373 14.13 26.14 -9.65
N LYS A 374 13.03 26.88 -9.45
CA LYS A 374 12.60 28.01 -10.30
C LYS A 374 13.11 29.37 -9.81
N VAL A 375 13.62 29.47 -8.59
CA VAL A 375 14.10 30.75 -8.05
C VAL A 375 15.60 30.87 -8.32
N SER A 376 16.01 31.94 -8.99
CA SER A 376 17.43 32.20 -9.27
C SER A 376 18.23 32.25 -7.96
N PRO A 377 19.29 31.44 -7.80
CA PRO A 377 20.15 31.44 -6.61
C PRO A 377 20.72 32.82 -6.27
N TRP A 378 20.90 33.67 -7.29
CA TRP A 378 21.35 35.05 -7.14
C TRP A 378 20.39 35.91 -6.32
N ASN A 379 19.08 35.77 -6.50
CA ASN A 379 18.10 36.59 -5.78
C ASN A 379 18.09 36.24 -4.28
N ILE A 380 18.25 34.96 -3.97
CA ILE A 380 18.30 34.50 -2.57
C ILE A 380 19.61 34.96 -1.92
N LEU A 381 20.73 34.89 -2.64
CA LEU A 381 22.02 35.38 -2.16
C LEU A 381 22.00 36.90 -1.91
N LEU A 382 21.41 37.68 -2.83
CA LEU A 382 21.31 39.14 -2.70
C LEU A 382 20.47 39.53 -1.47
N SER A 383 19.36 38.82 -1.22
CA SER A 383 18.50 39.07 -0.05
C SER A 383 19.21 38.86 1.30
N ARG A 384 20.26 38.03 1.32
CA ARG A 384 20.98 37.64 2.54
C ARG A 384 22.35 38.30 2.67
N LEU A 385 22.77 39.10 1.70
CA LEU A 385 24.03 39.84 1.72
C LEU A 385 24.20 40.69 2.99
N PRO A 386 23.16 41.41 3.51
CA PRO A 386 23.28 42.16 4.77
C PRO A 386 23.57 41.28 5.99
N LEU A 387 23.07 40.04 6.00
CA LEU A 387 23.35 39.09 7.07
C LEU A 387 24.79 38.58 6.98
N ILE A 388 25.25 38.26 5.76
CA ILE A 388 26.63 37.80 5.53
C ILE A 388 27.61 38.90 5.94
N THR A 389 27.39 40.16 5.54
CA THR A 389 28.26 41.28 5.93
C THR A 389 28.31 41.46 7.44
N ALA A 390 27.16 41.42 8.12
CA ALA A 390 27.11 41.49 9.59
C ALA A 390 27.92 40.35 10.25
N THR A 391 27.78 39.12 9.79
CA THR A 391 28.54 37.97 10.34
C THR A 391 30.03 38.08 10.08
N THR A 392 30.46 38.52 8.89
CA THR A 392 31.88 38.73 8.59
C THR A 392 32.49 39.83 9.45
N LEU A 393 31.73 40.89 9.76
CA LEU A 393 32.18 41.96 10.65
C LEU A 393 32.35 41.44 12.07
N ILE A 394 31.40 40.64 12.58
CA ILE A 394 31.49 40.01 13.91
C ILE A 394 32.71 39.08 13.99
N ILE A 395 32.93 38.24 12.98
CA ILE A 395 34.10 37.34 12.96
C ILE A 395 35.40 38.16 12.91
N GLY A 396 35.44 39.23 12.12
CA GLY A 396 36.58 40.14 12.03
C GLY A 396 36.92 40.81 13.36
N THR A 397 35.90 41.36 14.05
CA THR A 397 36.10 42.02 15.36
C THR A 397 36.55 41.03 16.44
N LEU A 398 35.96 39.83 16.48
CA LEU A 398 36.37 38.78 17.41
C LEU A 398 37.78 38.27 17.13
N SER A 399 38.15 38.13 15.87
CA SER A 399 39.51 37.71 15.47
C SER A 399 40.55 38.75 15.86
N ALA A 400 40.26 40.04 15.67
CA ALA A 400 41.11 41.14 16.12
C ALA A 400 41.25 41.18 17.65
N LEU A 401 40.15 40.96 18.38
CA LEU A 401 40.16 40.86 19.83
C LEU A 401 40.99 39.67 20.32
N LEU A 402 40.87 38.52 19.67
CA LEU A 402 41.68 37.34 19.99
C LEU A 402 43.17 37.60 19.78
N PHE A 403 43.53 38.24 18.65
CA PHE A 403 44.91 38.60 18.35
C PHE A 403 45.47 39.58 19.40
N TYR A 404 44.67 40.56 19.82
CA TYR A 404 45.02 41.47 20.91
C TYR A 404 45.28 40.73 22.22
N LEU A 405 44.40 39.81 22.61
CA LEU A 405 44.54 39.01 23.83
C LEU A 405 45.79 38.13 23.80
N VAL A 406 46.06 37.47 22.67
CA VAL A 406 47.28 36.65 22.50
C VAL A 406 48.53 37.51 22.61
N ASN A 407 48.56 38.67 21.96
CA ASN A 407 49.70 39.57 22.03
C ASN A 407 49.92 40.10 23.46
N HIS A 408 48.85 40.39 24.19
CA HIS A 408 48.92 40.83 25.59
C HIS A 408 49.38 39.72 26.53
N ILE A 409 48.99 38.46 26.29
CA ILE A 409 49.49 37.29 27.04
C ILE A 409 51.00 37.14 26.84
N ILE A 410 51.49 37.28 25.59
CA ILE A 410 52.91 37.23 25.27
C ILE A 410 53.67 38.35 26.00
N LEU A 411 53.12 39.56 25.99
CA LEU A 411 53.72 40.73 26.65
C LEU A 411 53.82 40.54 28.17
N VAL A 412 52.75 40.13 28.84
CA VAL A 412 52.76 39.87 30.30
C VAL A 412 53.72 38.75 30.67
N ASN A 413 53.84 37.71 29.83
CA ASN A 413 54.78 36.63 30.08
C ASN A 413 56.24 37.06 29.87
N ALA A 414 56.49 37.95 28.91
CA ALA A 414 57.80 38.58 28.73
C ALA A 414 58.17 39.46 29.92
N ASP A 415 57.22 40.25 30.44
CA ASP A 415 57.43 41.08 31.64
C ASP A 415 57.71 40.23 32.88
N LYS A 416 56.99 39.11 33.06
CA LYS A 416 57.27 38.15 34.12
C LYS A 416 58.69 37.59 34.02
N MET A 417 59.11 37.22 32.81
CA MET A 417 60.47 36.71 32.57
C MET A 417 61.52 37.78 32.86
N ASN A 418 61.28 39.03 32.46
CA ASN A 418 62.18 40.15 32.72
C ASN A 418 62.28 40.47 34.22
N MET A 419 61.18 40.42 34.96
CA MET A 419 61.17 40.57 36.42
C MET A 419 61.95 39.43 37.09
N LEU A 420 61.79 38.19 36.63
CA LEU A 420 62.54 37.04 37.17
C LEU A 420 64.04 37.16 36.88
N LYS A 421 64.42 37.62 35.69
CA LYS A 421 65.80 37.96 35.34
C LYS A 421 66.36 39.08 36.23
N ALA A 422 65.59 40.14 36.45
CA ALA A 422 65.98 41.24 37.34
C ALA A 422 66.14 40.79 38.79
N SER A 423 65.26 39.92 39.27
CA SER A 423 65.35 39.28 40.59
C SER A 423 66.64 38.45 40.73
N ILE A 424 66.93 37.60 39.74
CA ILE A 424 68.15 36.78 39.74
C ILE A 424 69.39 37.67 39.65
N LEU A 425 69.40 38.69 38.79
CA LEU A 425 70.49 39.65 38.67
C LEU A 425 70.70 40.43 39.97
N ALA A 426 69.63 40.88 40.61
CA ALA A 426 69.71 41.55 41.90
C ALA A 426 70.24 40.62 42.99
N GLU A 427 69.86 39.35 42.99
CA GLU A 427 70.40 38.34 43.89
C GLU A 427 71.88 38.04 43.63
N GLN A 428 72.29 37.98 42.37
CA GLN A 428 73.70 37.80 41.98
C GLN A 428 74.55 39.03 42.35
N ILE A 429 74.10 40.24 42.05
CA ILE A 429 74.79 41.48 42.38
C ILE A 429 74.91 41.64 43.89
N THR A 430 73.83 41.43 44.65
CA THR A 430 73.87 41.45 46.13
C THR A 430 74.67 40.31 46.74
N GLY A 431 74.79 39.16 46.06
CA GLY A 431 75.68 38.06 46.44
C GLY A 431 77.16 38.38 46.22
N THR A 432 77.49 39.24 45.26
CA THR A 432 78.87 39.63 44.92
C THR A 432 79.41 40.88 45.60
N LEU A 433 78.55 41.66 46.29
CA LEU A 433 78.97 42.79 47.12
C LEU A 433 79.85 42.27 48.27
N SER A 434 81.18 42.39 48.13
CA SER A 434 82.13 41.98 49.18
C SER A 434 82.03 42.94 50.35
N SER A 435 81.50 42.46 51.47
CA SER A 435 81.41 43.22 52.72
C SER A 435 82.77 43.31 53.39
N LYS A 436 83.61 44.23 52.94
CA LYS A 436 84.85 44.55 53.65
C LYS A 436 84.64 45.86 54.41
N GLY A 437 84.31 45.75 55.70
CA GLY A 437 84.28 46.87 56.65
C GLY A 437 82.91 47.44 57.02
N MET A 438 81.79 46.83 56.61
CA MET A 438 80.43 47.23 57.02
C MET A 438 79.86 46.28 58.07
N THR A 439 78.99 46.76 58.95
CA THR A 439 78.30 45.94 59.96
C THR A 439 77.15 45.13 59.36
N ASP A 440 76.76 44.02 59.99
CA ASP A 440 75.75 43.07 59.47
C ASP A 440 74.34 43.67 59.26
N GLU A 441 74.03 44.80 59.91
CA GLU A 441 72.81 45.57 59.67
C GLU A 441 72.94 46.48 58.45
N GLU A 442 74.07 47.16 58.27
CA GLU A 442 74.36 47.98 57.08
C GLU A 442 74.44 47.12 55.81
N ILE A 443 74.98 45.90 55.90
CA ILE A 443 75.00 44.93 54.79
C ILE A 443 73.57 44.52 54.42
N ARG A 444 72.68 44.34 55.40
CA ARG A 444 71.27 44.00 55.16
C ARG A 444 70.52 45.14 54.50
N ASP A 445 70.70 46.37 54.97
CA ASP A 445 70.04 47.54 54.39
C ASP A 445 70.61 47.89 53.01
N CYS A 446 71.91 47.72 52.79
CA CYS A 446 72.52 47.84 51.46
C CYS A 446 71.97 46.79 50.49
N LYS A 447 71.92 45.51 50.88
CA LYS A 447 71.31 44.45 50.05
C LYS A 447 69.83 44.72 49.76
N ARG A 448 69.09 45.27 50.72
CA ARG A 448 67.68 45.64 50.55
C ARG A 448 67.53 46.82 49.58
N ASN A 449 68.26 47.90 49.79
CA ASN A 449 68.19 49.10 48.97
C ASN A 449 68.68 48.83 47.54
N THR A 450 69.76 48.06 47.36
CA THR A 450 70.25 47.66 46.02
C THR A 450 69.26 46.75 45.30
N LYS A 451 68.58 45.83 46.00
CA LYS A 451 67.49 45.03 45.40
C LYS A 451 66.32 45.92 44.97
N ILE A 452 65.91 46.86 45.81
CA ILE A 452 64.82 47.80 45.49
C ILE A 452 65.20 48.72 44.32
N GLU A 453 66.44 49.22 44.29
CA GLU A 453 66.95 50.12 43.25
C GLU A 453 67.10 49.40 41.89
N LEU A 454 67.61 48.17 41.87
CA LEU A 454 67.67 47.35 40.65
C LEU A 454 66.29 47.03 40.10
N VAL A 455 65.33 46.70 40.97
CA VAL A 455 63.94 46.49 40.58
C VAL A 455 63.34 47.78 40.02
N MET A 456 63.51 48.92 40.70
CA MET A 456 63.07 50.24 40.21
C MET A 456 63.65 50.61 38.84
N ASN A 457 64.95 50.45 38.63
CA ASN A 457 65.62 50.78 37.36
C ASN A 457 65.17 49.88 36.19
N VAL A 458 64.85 48.61 36.47
CA VAL A 458 64.25 47.72 35.47
C VAL A 458 62.83 48.16 35.08
N PHE A 459 62.10 48.82 35.97
CA PHE A 459 60.73 49.29 35.72
C PHE A 459 60.60 50.75 35.24
N THR A 460 61.57 51.63 35.51
CA THR A 460 61.54 53.05 35.04
C THR A 460 62.06 53.22 33.62
N THR A 461 62.79 52.24 33.07
CA THR A 461 63.26 52.28 31.68
C THR A 461 62.13 51.83 30.75
N LYS A 462 61.22 52.75 30.38
CA LYS A 462 60.16 52.50 29.39
C LYS A 462 60.75 51.93 28.08
N PRO A 463 60.06 50.98 27.41
CA PRO A 463 60.55 50.38 26.18
C PRO A 463 60.26 51.30 24.99
N GLU A 464 61.01 52.39 24.86
CA GLU A 464 61.02 53.17 23.63
C GLU A 464 62.23 52.72 22.81
N LYS A 465 62.00 51.82 21.85
CA LYS A 465 62.94 51.30 20.82
C LYS A 465 64.38 51.82 20.96
N VAL A 466 65.17 51.22 21.86
CA VAL A 466 66.60 51.49 21.95
C VAL A 466 67.34 50.36 21.25
N SER A 467 68.04 50.70 20.16
CA SER A 467 68.96 49.82 19.46
C SER A 467 70.04 49.30 20.41
N GLU A 468 70.43 48.04 20.24
CA GLU A 468 71.34 47.24 21.09
C GLU A 468 72.72 47.87 21.41
N SER A 469 73.07 49.03 20.84
CA SER A 469 74.35 49.70 21.06
C SER A 469 74.46 50.47 22.38
N LYS A 470 73.36 50.83 23.07
CA LYS A 470 73.44 51.63 24.33
C LYS A 470 73.44 50.80 25.62
N GLN A 471 72.93 49.55 25.61
CA GLN A 471 72.97 48.68 26.80
C GLN A 471 74.40 48.23 27.15
N GLN A 472 75.29 48.11 26.16
CA GLN A 472 76.70 47.81 26.41
C GLN A 472 77.46 48.98 27.07
N ASP A 473 77.06 50.24 26.83
CA ASP A 473 77.69 51.40 27.44
C ASP A 473 77.34 51.56 28.92
N VAL A 474 76.10 51.27 29.33
CA VAL A 474 75.70 51.31 30.75
C VAL A 474 76.37 50.16 31.52
N LEU A 475 76.45 48.96 30.95
CA LEU A 475 77.19 47.85 31.55
C LEU A 475 78.69 48.13 31.65
N LYS A 476 79.29 48.81 30.67
CA LYS A 476 80.69 49.29 30.75
C LYS A 476 80.89 50.34 31.84
N GLN A 477 80.01 51.34 31.96
CA GLN A 477 80.11 52.36 33.00
C GLN A 477 79.97 51.77 34.41
N ILE A 478 79.08 50.79 34.61
CA ILE A 478 78.94 50.09 35.89
C ILE A 478 80.17 49.21 36.17
N LEU A 479 80.73 48.52 35.16
CA LEU A 479 81.97 47.76 35.31
C LEU A 479 83.19 48.63 35.61
N GLU A 480 83.26 49.84 35.04
CA GLU A 480 84.31 50.82 35.34
C GLU A 480 84.17 51.40 36.75
N ALA A 481 82.95 51.71 37.21
CA ALA A 481 82.71 52.17 38.59
C ALA A 481 83.09 51.11 39.65
N VAL A 482 82.85 49.83 39.35
CA VAL A 482 83.22 48.69 40.22
C VAL A 482 84.73 48.41 40.19
N LYS A 483 85.44 48.76 39.11
CA LYS A 483 86.91 48.67 39.04
C LYS A 483 87.62 49.78 39.82
N ILE A 484 86.99 50.95 39.98
CA ILE A 484 87.53 52.10 40.72
C ILE A 484 87.41 51.90 42.25
N THR A 485 86.56 50.99 42.72
CA THR A 485 86.34 50.69 44.15
C THR A 485 87.13 49.49 44.68
N LYS A 486 88.17 49.04 43.97
CA LYS A 486 89.01 47.90 44.36
C LYS A 486 90.35 48.30 44.98
#